data_AF-A0A3A4VT06-F1
#
_entry.id   AF-A0A3A4VT06-F1
#
_cell.length_a   1.000
_cell.length_b   1.000
_cell.length_c   1.000
_cell.angle_alpha   90.00
_cell.angle_beta   90.00
_cell.angle_gamma   90.00
#
_symmetry.space_group_name_H-M   'P 1'
#
loop_
_entity.id
_entity.type
_entity.pdbx_description
1 polymer ?
#
loop_
_entity_poly.entity_id
_entity_poly.type
_entity_poly.pdbx_seq_one_letter_code
_entity_poly.pdbx_strand_id
1 'polypeptide(L)'
;MKSFNTFRVELSRLRQLYFSAKFATDEADLSISRKLTSKELNGNSKLYFNDIEEDVYLISSSIFALRHRLKNQLIRYLRELIFIRAISALEVFLVSSVEEIFLITKEPFKTNSNIEFLQAELLSAESLSDLFTKIISRDCRNLHSGGFYETKKYYMKTFGINLADCVPNLAQFEEYHDRRHLLVHRLGATDYVYRKKHNTNMKKITIEEDYLLSSFETLMAFGNKLNDKISSTYTVSSKREQNQDCAHLKVSLVFETDNSKTTVVPQFQFLVDDKLVFLRDIIQSCSYLDEHSLELDLKGASAIIRAYKRILKKSQKKGELTIVASEFRGPSKVKPCSLSNKEVEQIIASLPPKPWPKDVHKVIAAKLGFKKGEVYSAIHQTSGVAESE
;
A
#
# COMPACT_ATOMS: atom_id res chain seq x y z
N MET A 1 -2.60 -3.54 4.68
CA MET A 1 -2.46 -2.56 3.57
C MET A 1 -1.19 -1.74 3.75
N LYS A 2 -0.54 -1.28 2.67
CA LYS A 2 0.70 -0.49 2.77
C LYS A 2 0.40 0.91 3.32
N SER A 3 -0.70 1.52 2.90
CA SER A 3 -1.22 2.81 3.34
C SER A 3 -1.39 2.83 4.86
N PHE A 4 -2.02 1.79 5.41
CA PHE A 4 -2.22 1.63 6.84
C PHE A 4 -0.89 1.52 7.61
N ASN A 5 0.07 0.75 7.09
CA ASN A 5 1.39 0.62 7.72
C ASN A 5 2.14 1.96 7.74
N THR A 6 2.10 2.72 6.64
CA THR A 6 2.69 4.07 6.57
C THR A 6 2.07 4.99 7.62
N PHE A 7 0.73 5.00 7.72
CA PHE A 7 0.00 5.78 8.72
C PHE A 7 0.37 5.42 10.15
N ARG A 8 0.39 4.13 10.48
CA ARG A 8 0.77 3.63 11.80
C ARG A 8 2.19 4.05 12.19
N VAL A 9 3.13 3.91 11.27
CA VAL A 9 4.52 4.33 11.48
C VAL A 9 4.60 5.84 11.70
N GLU A 10 3.87 6.63 10.90
CA GLU A 10 3.86 8.08 11.05
C GLU A 10 3.27 8.51 12.42
N LEU A 11 2.14 7.94 12.85
CA LEU A 11 1.60 8.22 14.19
C LEU A 11 2.59 7.86 15.31
N SER A 12 3.26 6.72 15.18
CA SER A 12 4.29 6.30 16.15
C SER A 12 5.46 7.29 16.20
N ARG A 13 5.94 7.76 15.03
CA ARG A 13 7.01 8.76 14.94
C ARG A 13 6.60 10.09 15.54
N LEU A 14 5.38 10.54 15.28
CA LEU A 14 4.83 11.77 15.84
C LEU A 14 4.71 11.71 17.37
N ARG A 15 4.25 10.57 17.89
CA ARG A 15 4.20 10.32 19.34
C ARG A 15 5.60 10.32 19.95
N GLN A 16 6.58 9.67 19.31
CA GLN A 16 7.96 9.67 19.76
C GLN A 16 8.57 11.09 19.72
N LEU A 17 8.34 11.85 18.65
CA LEU A 17 8.78 13.24 18.53
C LEU A 17 8.25 14.08 19.69
N TYR A 18 6.97 13.92 20.04
CA TYR A 18 6.36 14.62 21.16
C TYR A 18 7.09 14.33 22.47
N PHE A 19 7.24 13.05 22.83
CA PHE A 19 7.85 12.67 24.11
C PHE A 19 9.34 13.04 24.17
N SER A 20 10.09 12.85 23.08
CA SER A 20 11.50 13.24 23.02
C SER A 20 11.69 14.75 23.19
N ALA A 21 10.87 15.56 22.50
CA ALA A 21 10.95 17.01 22.61
C ALA A 21 10.48 17.53 23.98
N LYS A 22 9.43 16.91 24.55
CA LYS A 22 8.99 17.21 25.91
C LYS A 22 10.10 16.91 26.92
N PHE A 23 10.68 15.72 26.87
CA PHE A 23 11.81 15.32 27.72
C PHE A 23 12.98 16.29 27.58
N ALA A 24 13.39 16.62 26.35
CA ALA A 24 14.48 17.58 26.13
C ALA A 24 14.18 18.97 26.71
N THR A 25 12.92 19.42 26.62
CA THR A 25 12.48 20.69 27.19
C THR A 25 12.51 20.69 28.71
N ASP A 26 12.06 19.60 29.34
CA ASP A 26 12.04 19.43 30.79
C ASP A 26 13.48 19.34 31.35
N GLU A 27 14.36 18.57 30.71
CA GLU A 27 15.78 18.49 31.08
C GLU A 27 16.51 19.82 30.91
N ALA A 28 16.23 20.55 29.82
CA ALA A 28 16.78 21.88 29.62
C ALA A 28 16.32 22.84 30.73
N ASP A 29 15.05 22.80 31.12
CA ASP A 29 14.52 23.62 32.20
C ASP A 29 15.15 23.29 33.57
N LEU A 30 15.33 22.00 33.87
CA LEU A 30 16.00 21.54 35.08
C LEU A 30 17.46 21.99 35.12
N SER A 31 18.18 21.82 34.02
CA SER A 31 19.58 22.27 33.87
C SER A 31 19.70 23.78 34.09
N ILE A 32 18.84 24.58 33.46
CA ILE A 32 18.80 26.04 33.66
C ILE A 32 18.50 26.36 35.12
N SER A 33 17.55 25.66 35.76
CA SER A 33 17.21 25.88 37.17
C SER A 33 18.38 25.65 38.11
N ARG A 34 19.12 24.56 37.91
CA ARG A 34 20.31 24.22 38.71
C ARG A 34 21.37 25.30 38.57
N LYS A 35 21.67 25.71 37.34
CA LYS A 35 22.68 26.75 37.04
C LYS A 35 22.31 28.15 37.55
N LEU A 36 21.01 28.49 37.57
CA LEU A 36 20.54 29.72 38.21
C LEU A 36 20.73 29.65 39.73
N THR A 37 20.46 28.49 40.33
CA THR A 37 20.59 28.28 41.79
C THR A 37 22.05 28.29 42.24
N SER A 38 22.95 27.69 41.46
CA SER A 38 24.40 27.71 41.71
C SER A 38 25.07 29.05 41.34
N LYS A 39 24.30 30.03 40.83
CA LYS A 39 24.78 31.33 40.33
C LYS A 39 25.76 31.24 39.15
N GLU A 40 25.84 30.09 38.48
CA GLU A 40 26.60 29.91 37.23
C GLU A 40 25.96 30.67 36.05
N LEU A 41 24.63 30.88 36.10
CA LEU A 41 23.89 31.66 35.12
C LEU A 41 23.26 32.89 35.77
N ASN A 42 23.33 34.03 35.10
CA ASN A 42 22.56 35.23 35.46
C ASN A 42 21.24 35.24 34.68
N GLY A 43 20.12 35.32 35.40
CA GLY A 43 18.77 35.26 34.81
C GLY A 43 18.48 36.32 33.74
N ASN A 44 19.15 37.46 33.80
CA ASN A 44 19.01 38.56 32.83
C ASN A 44 19.98 38.48 31.66
N SER A 45 20.85 37.47 31.62
CA SER A 45 21.79 37.30 30.52
C SER A 45 21.06 36.94 29.22
N LYS A 46 21.51 37.59 28.14
CA LYS A 46 21.11 37.25 26.77
C LYS A 46 21.72 35.90 26.39
N LEU A 47 20.98 35.14 25.60
CA LEU A 47 21.38 33.82 25.10
C LEU A 47 21.51 33.88 23.59
N TYR A 48 22.65 33.43 23.10
CA TYR A 48 22.97 33.39 21.68
C TYR A 48 23.20 31.95 21.24
N PHE A 49 22.76 31.64 20.02
CA PHE A 49 23.12 30.42 19.31
C PHE A 49 24.34 30.76 18.45
N ASN A 50 25.43 30.03 18.67
CA ASN A 50 26.60 30.11 17.81
C ASN A 50 26.52 28.88 16.91
N ASP A 51 26.11 29.07 15.66
CA ASP A 51 26.23 28.01 14.65
C ASP A 51 27.58 28.12 13.92
N ILE A 52 27.94 27.08 13.19
CA ILE A 52 29.29 26.76 12.69
C ILE A 52 29.87 27.76 11.66
N GLU A 53 29.17 28.84 11.30
CA GLU A 53 29.63 29.87 10.35
C GLU A 53 29.27 31.29 10.86
N GLU A 54 30.07 31.82 11.79
CA GLU A 54 30.19 33.23 12.26
C GLU A 54 28.94 34.06 12.63
N ASP A 55 27.72 33.60 12.39
CA ASP A 55 26.49 34.32 12.72
C ASP A 55 26.01 34.01 14.15
N VAL A 56 26.02 35.04 14.98
CA VAL A 56 25.55 34.99 16.37
C VAL A 56 24.05 35.32 16.41
N TYR A 57 23.19 34.30 16.55
CA TYR A 57 21.74 34.49 16.60
C TYR A 57 21.24 34.66 18.03
N LEU A 58 20.59 35.79 18.35
CA LEU A 58 19.95 35.98 19.65
C LEU A 58 18.75 35.04 19.81
N ILE A 59 18.90 33.99 20.63
CA ILE A 59 17.81 33.06 20.97
C ILE A 59 16.83 33.75 21.92
N SER A 60 17.35 34.42 22.95
CA SER A 60 16.53 35.01 24.03
C SER A 60 17.17 36.24 24.64
N SER A 61 16.33 37.24 24.92
CA SER A 61 16.73 38.46 25.64
C SER A 61 17.06 38.20 27.11
N SER A 62 16.52 37.13 27.69
CA SER A 62 16.85 36.68 29.05
C SER A 62 16.66 35.17 29.23
N ILE A 63 17.30 34.59 30.24
CA ILE A 63 17.12 33.18 30.60
C ILE A 63 15.70 32.93 31.11
N PHE A 64 15.12 33.86 31.86
CA PHE A 64 13.73 33.76 32.32
C PHE A 64 12.74 33.75 31.14
N ALA A 65 12.97 34.59 30.12
CA ALA A 65 12.16 34.60 28.91
C ALA A 65 12.31 33.30 28.11
N LEU A 66 13.52 32.70 28.09
CA LEU A 66 13.73 31.40 27.46
C LEU A 66 12.93 30.31 28.18
N ARG A 67 13.05 30.20 29.51
CA ARG A 67 12.30 29.20 30.31
C ARG A 67 10.81 29.32 30.10
N HIS A 68 10.26 30.55 30.10
CA HIS A 68 8.85 30.76 29.86
C HIS A 68 8.43 30.28 28.46
N ARG A 69 9.24 30.56 27.42
CA ARG A 69 8.96 30.10 26.05
C ARG A 69 9.06 28.59 25.91
N LEU A 70 10.06 27.97 26.50
CA LEU A 70 10.24 26.51 26.53
C LEU A 70 9.01 25.82 27.13
N LYS A 71 8.59 26.26 28.33
CA LYS A 71 7.46 25.64 29.05
C LYS A 71 6.10 25.87 28.42
N ASN A 72 5.84 27.08 27.91
CA ASN A 72 4.47 27.48 27.60
C ASN A 72 4.19 27.65 26.11
N GLN A 73 5.18 28.09 25.33
CA GLN A 73 4.97 28.44 23.92
C GLN A 73 5.41 27.33 22.99
N LEU A 74 6.65 26.87 23.14
CA LEU A 74 7.24 25.87 22.26
C LEU A 74 6.53 24.52 22.35
N ILE A 75 6.26 24.03 23.57
CA ILE A 75 5.52 22.78 23.74
C ILE A 75 4.10 22.88 23.19
N ARG A 76 3.45 24.04 23.32
CA ARG A 76 2.11 24.27 22.77
C ARG A 76 2.13 24.23 21.25
N TYR A 77 3.06 24.94 20.61
CA TYR A 77 3.20 24.92 19.15
C TYR A 77 3.57 23.53 18.64
N LEU A 78 4.42 22.80 19.37
CA LEU A 78 4.74 21.42 19.05
C LEU A 78 3.47 20.55 19.05
N ARG A 79 2.62 20.65 20.10
CA ARG A 79 1.35 19.91 20.17
C ARG A 79 0.44 20.25 18.98
N GLU A 80 0.30 21.53 18.64
CA GLU A 80 -0.50 21.98 17.49
C GLU A 80 0.04 21.43 16.16
N LEU A 81 1.35 21.48 15.92
CA LEU A 81 1.98 20.97 14.70
C LEU A 81 1.87 19.45 14.58
N ILE A 82 2.12 18.73 15.68
CA ILE A 82 1.98 17.27 15.73
C ILE A 82 0.52 16.87 15.47
N PHE A 83 -0.43 17.59 16.07
CA PHE A 83 -1.85 17.36 15.84
C PHE A 83 -2.23 17.54 14.36
N ILE A 84 -1.84 18.65 13.73
CA ILE A 84 -2.06 18.91 12.30
C ILE A 84 -1.51 17.76 11.45
N ARG A 85 -0.29 17.31 11.75
CA ARG A 85 0.39 16.26 10.99
C ARG A 85 -0.25 14.88 11.20
N ALA A 86 -0.75 14.58 12.40
CA ALA A 86 -1.47 13.34 12.69
C ALA A 86 -2.78 13.25 11.89
N ILE A 87 -3.56 14.34 11.85
CA ILE A 87 -4.81 14.39 11.05
C ILE A 87 -4.50 14.35 9.55
N SER A 88 -3.45 15.03 9.10
CA SER A 88 -3.04 14.99 7.69
C SER A 88 -2.57 13.57 7.28
N ALA A 89 -1.87 12.85 8.16
CA ALA A 89 -1.48 11.46 7.92
C ALA A 89 -2.69 10.53 7.78
N LEU A 90 -3.76 10.79 8.55
CA LEU A 90 -5.03 10.07 8.40
C LEU A 90 -5.68 10.36 7.04
N GLU A 91 -5.75 11.63 6.62
CA GLU A 91 -6.33 12.02 5.33
C GLU A 91 -5.59 11.33 4.17
N VAL A 92 -4.26 11.30 4.22
CA VAL A 92 -3.44 10.56 3.25
C VAL A 92 -3.74 9.07 3.29
N PHE A 93 -3.87 8.47 4.47
CA PHE A 93 -4.24 7.06 4.60
C PHE A 93 -5.57 6.72 3.95
N LEU A 94 -6.60 7.55 4.15
CA LEU A 94 -7.90 7.37 3.54
C LEU A 94 -7.79 7.40 2.01
N VAL A 95 -7.14 8.41 1.45
CA VAL A 95 -6.96 8.52 0.00
C VAL A 95 -6.12 7.37 -0.57
N SER A 96 -4.96 7.06 0.01
CA SER A 96 -4.10 5.96 -0.47
C SER A 96 -4.76 4.58 -0.33
N SER A 97 -5.68 4.41 0.61
CA SER A 97 -6.42 3.15 0.72
C SER A 97 -7.39 2.95 -0.44
N VAL A 98 -7.94 4.03 -1.02
CA VAL A 98 -8.75 3.97 -2.24
C VAL A 98 -7.93 3.44 -3.41
N GLU A 99 -6.71 3.97 -3.60
CA GLU A 99 -5.77 3.51 -4.64
C GLU A 99 -5.41 2.02 -4.44
N GLU A 100 -5.12 1.60 -3.21
CA GLU A 100 -4.81 0.20 -2.93
C GLU A 100 -5.99 -0.73 -3.19
N ILE A 101 -7.22 -0.34 -2.83
CA ILE A 101 -8.42 -1.13 -3.16
C ILE A 101 -8.57 -1.22 -4.67
N PHE A 102 -8.36 -0.13 -5.42
CA PHE A 102 -8.44 -0.14 -6.89
C PHE A 102 -7.44 -1.10 -7.54
N LEU A 103 -6.22 -1.18 -6.98
CA LEU A 103 -5.20 -2.12 -7.44
C LEU A 103 -5.59 -3.59 -7.15
N ILE A 104 -6.31 -3.84 -6.05
CA ILE A 104 -6.79 -5.18 -5.69
C ILE A 104 -8.01 -5.56 -6.53
N THR A 105 -8.99 -4.67 -6.64
CA THR A 105 -10.25 -4.89 -7.36
C THR A 105 -10.82 -3.60 -7.93
N LYS A 106 -11.31 -3.68 -9.17
CA LYS A 106 -11.98 -2.56 -9.85
C LYS A 106 -13.49 -2.56 -9.60
N GLU A 107 -14.06 -3.63 -9.04
CA GLU A 107 -15.52 -3.78 -8.87
C GLU A 107 -16.20 -2.62 -8.15
N PRO A 108 -15.69 -2.11 -7.00
CA PRO A 108 -16.34 -1.01 -6.28
C PRO A 108 -16.42 0.29 -7.10
N PHE A 109 -15.55 0.43 -8.10
CA PHE A 109 -15.41 1.61 -8.94
C PHE A 109 -16.20 1.52 -10.24
N LYS A 110 -16.87 0.38 -10.51
CA LYS A 110 -17.78 0.22 -11.65
C LYS A 110 -19.10 0.93 -11.36
N THR A 111 -19.05 2.25 -11.32
CA THR A 111 -20.23 3.09 -11.13
C THR A 111 -20.83 3.49 -12.48
N ASN A 112 -22.15 3.60 -12.56
CA ASN A 112 -22.87 4.11 -13.75
C ASN A 112 -22.69 5.63 -13.97
N SER A 113 -21.71 6.26 -13.34
CA SER A 113 -21.46 7.69 -13.52
C SER A 113 -20.65 7.94 -14.79
N ASN A 114 -21.09 8.90 -15.59
CA ASN A 114 -20.34 9.33 -16.76
C ASN A 114 -19.05 10.05 -16.33
N ILE A 115 -17.96 9.68 -16.99
CA ILE A 115 -16.66 10.33 -16.85
C ILE A 115 -16.37 10.97 -18.20
N GLU A 116 -16.31 12.30 -18.22
CA GLU A 116 -15.93 13.05 -19.41
C GLU A 116 -14.41 13.16 -19.49
N PHE A 117 -13.88 12.86 -20.67
CA PHE A 117 -12.47 13.04 -21.02
C PHE A 117 -12.37 13.95 -22.23
N LEU A 118 -11.33 14.77 -22.30
CA LEU A 118 -11.01 15.48 -23.52
C LEU A 118 -10.57 14.48 -24.59
N GLN A 119 -10.94 14.71 -25.85
CA GLN A 119 -10.54 13.83 -26.96
C GLN A 119 -9.02 13.66 -27.03
N ALA A 120 -8.27 14.73 -26.78
CA ALA A 120 -6.81 14.68 -26.72
C ALA A 120 -6.30 13.70 -25.63
N GLU A 121 -6.93 13.68 -24.44
CA GLU A 121 -6.51 12.79 -23.35
C GLU A 121 -6.73 11.31 -23.67
N LEU A 122 -7.80 11.01 -24.41
CA LEU A 122 -8.10 9.66 -24.89
C LEU A 122 -7.13 9.22 -25.98
N LEU A 123 -6.86 10.09 -26.95
CA LEU A 123 -5.94 9.80 -28.05
C LEU A 123 -4.48 9.73 -27.60
N SER A 124 -4.12 10.44 -26.53
CA SER A 124 -2.79 10.41 -25.92
C SER A 124 -2.62 9.30 -24.88
N ALA A 125 -3.65 8.50 -24.58
CA ALA A 125 -3.51 7.39 -23.63
C ALA A 125 -2.70 6.25 -24.26
N GLU A 126 -1.54 5.93 -23.67
CA GLU A 126 -0.66 4.86 -24.17
C GLU A 126 -1.24 3.45 -23.93
N SER A 127 -2.14 3.33 -22.95
CA SER A 127 -2.76 2.05 -22.59
C SER A 127 -4.08 2.25 -21.83
N LEU A 128 -4.86 1.17 -21.74
CA LEU A 128 -6.05 1.14 -20.88
C LEU A 128 -5.71 1.35 -19.40
N SER A 129 -4.51 0.91 -18.96
CA SER A 129 -4.01 1.14 -17.60
C SER A 129 -3.75 2.62 -17.32
N ASP A 130 -3.31 3.38 -18.32
CA ASP A 130 -3.14 4.84 -18.20
C ASP A 130 -4.50 5.50 -17.99
N LEU A 131 -5.52 5.10 -18.76
CA LEU A 131 -6.91 5.55 -18.57
C LEU A 131 -7.43 5.25 -17.17
N PHE A 132 -7.24 4.02 -16.68
CA PHE A 132 -7.62 3.62 -15.32
C PHE A 132 -6.91 4.43 -14.24
N THR A 133 -5.63 4.73 -14.44
CA THR A 133 -4.84 5.56 -13.52
C THR A 133 -5.37 6.99 -13.49
N LYS A 134 -5.76 7.56 -14.65
CA LYS A 134 -6.40 8.88 -14.72
C LYS A 134 -7.73 8.92 -13.98
N ILE A 135 -8.57 7.88 -14.13
CA ILE A 135 -9.86 7.79 -13.42
C ILE A 135 -9.64 7.81 -11.91
N ILE A 136 -8.80 6.91 -11.39
CA ILE A 136 -8.60 6.80 -9.93
C ILE A 136 -7.90 8.03 -9.36
N SER A 137 -6.96 8.63 -10.11
CA SER A 137 -6.26 9.86 -9.70
C SER A 137 -7.22 11.04 -9.57
N ARG A 138 -8.20 11.14 -10.48
CA ARG A 138 -9.25 12.17 -10.42
C ARG A 138 -10.10 12.01 -9.16
N ASP A 139 -10.53 10.79 -8.86
CA ASP A 139 -11.30 10.50 -7.65
C ASP A 139 -10.48 10.82 -6.38
N CYS A 140 -9.23 10.38 -6.32
CA CYS A 140 -8.33 10.64 -5.19
C CYS A 140 -8.07 12.15 -4.99
N ARG A 141 -7.93 12.91 -6.07
CA ARG A 141 -7.76 14.38 -6.01
C ARG A 141 -9.00 15.07 -5.44
N ASN A 142 -10.19 14.63 -5.83
CA ASN A 142 -11.45 15.16 -5.29
C ASN A 142 -11.61 14.86 -3.80
N LEU A 143 -11.17 13.68 -3.34
CA LEU A 143 -11.18 13.33 -1.93
C LEU A 143 -10.21 14.20 -1.12
N HIS A 144 -9.01 14.44 -1.67
CA HIS A 144 -8.01 15.28 -1.03
C HIS A 144 -8.50 16.74 -0.86
N SER A 145 -9.28 17.28 -1.79
CA SER A 145 -9.80 18.65 -1.72
C SER A 145 -11.11 18.76 -0.93
N GLY A 146 -11.96 17.73 -0.93
CA GLY A 146 -13.28 17.74 -0.29
C GLY A 146 -13.28 17.51 1.23
N GLY A 147 -12.13 17.10 1.79
CA GLY A 147 -11.98 16.85 3.23
C GLY A 147 -12.72 15.61 3.72
N PHE A 148 -12.83 15.48 5.05
CA PHE A 148 -13.36 14.26 5.69
C PHE A 148 -14.82 13.97 5.34
N TYR A 149 -15.66 15.00 5.18
CA TYR A 149 -17.07 14.83 4.87
C TYR A 149 -17.28 14.18 3.49
N GLU A 150 -16.60 14.65 2.46
CA GLU A 150 -16.65 14.05 1.13
C GLU A 150 -16.03 12.65 1.11
N THR A 151 -14.97 12.45 1.90
CA THR A 151 -14.35 11.13 2.07
C THR A 151 -15.32 10.12 2.68
N LYS A 152 -16.07 10.50 3.73
CA LYS A 152 -17.10 9.66 4.34
C LYS A 152 -18.19 9.28 3.34
N LYS A 153 -18.69 10.25 2.55
CA LYS A 153 -19.68 9.96 1.49
C LYS A 153 -19.14 8.99 0.46
N TYR A 154 -17.90 9.19 0.02
CA TYR A 154 -17.27 8.34 -0.98
C TYR A 154 -17.12 6.91 -0.48
N TYR A 155 -16.60 6.72 0.74
CA TYR A 155 -16.44 5.39 1.33
C TYR A 155 -17.76 4.63 1.46
N MET A 156 -18.82 5.32 1.86
CA MET A 156 -20.15 4.72 1.96
C MET A 156 -20.69 4.36 0.57
N LYS A 157 -20.60 5.27 -0.40
CA LYS A 157 -21.13 5.09 -1.75
C LYS A 157 -20.38 4.01 -2.54
N THR A 158 -19.06 4.05 -2.51
CA THR A 158 -18.19 3.22 -3.36
C THR A 158 -17.92 1.86 -2.72
N PHE A 159 -17.67 1.81 -1.40
CA PHE A 159 -17.29 0.58 -0.71
C PHE A 159 -18.37 -0.01 0.19
N GLY A 160 -19.48 0.70 0.41
CA GLY A 160 -20.46 0.32 1.43
C GLY A 160 -19.91 0.41 2.86
N ILE A 161 -18.80 1.15 3.07
CA ILE A 161 -18.17 1.27 4.37
C ILE A 161 -18.61 2.58 5.02
N ASN A 162 -19.42 2.47 6.08
CA ASN A 162 -19.72 3.61 6.93
C ASN A 162 -18.54 3.91 7.87
N LEU A 163 -17.84 5.02 7.61
CA LEU A 163 -16.71 5.46 8.45
C LEU A 163 -17.12 5.82 9.88
N ALA A 164 -18.40 6.15 10.12
CA ALA A 164 -18.88 6.45 11.47
C ALA A 164 -18.77 5.25 12.42
N ASP A 165 -18.89 4.02 11.90
CA ASP A 165 -18.77 2.81 12.72
C ASP A 165 -17.31 2.52 13.15
N CYS A 166 -16.35 3.16 12.48
CA CYS A 166 -14.93 2.98 12.76
C CYS A 166 -14.45 3.89 13.91
N VAL A 167 -15.28 4.83 14.36
CA VAL A 167 -14.96 5.74 15.47
C VAL A 167 -15.91 5.53 16.65
N PRO A 168 -15.43 5.71 17.90
CA PRO A 168 -16.33 5.68 19.05
C PRO A 168 -17.24 6.92 19.12
N ASN A 169 -16.74 8.08 18.69
CA ASN A 169 -17.48 9.34 18.68
C ASN A 169 -17.21 10.10 17.38
N LEU A 170 -18.21 10.13 16.50
CA LEU A 170 -18.10 10.82 15.21
C LEU A 170 -17.98 12.34 15.36
N ALA A 171 -18.70 12.95 16.31
CA ALA A 171 -18.67 14.41 16.49
C ALA A 171 -17.27 14.89 16.91
N GLN A 172 -16.61 14.17 17.81
CA GLN A 172 -15.23 14.45 18.20
C GLN A 172 -14.26 14.25 17.02
N PHE A 173 -14.47 13.23 16.21
CA PHE A 173 -13.62 12.99 15.04
C PHE A 173 -13.77 14.09 13.98
N GLU A 174 -14.98 14.58 13.75
CA GLU A 174 -15.24 15.74 12.89
C GLU A 174 -14.61 17.02 13.48
N GLU A 175 -14.66 17.19 14.81
CA GLU A 175 -13.96 18.29 15.49
C GLU A 175 -12.44 18.25 15.22
N TYR A 176 -11.83 17.06 15.11
CA TYR A 176 -10.40 16.97 14.81
C TYR A 176 -10.03 17.60 13.46
N HIS A 177 -10.81 17.30 12.42
CA HIS A 177 -10.61 17.89 11.10
C HIS A 177 -10.89 19.40 11.10
N ASP A 178 -11.94 19.85 11.80
CA ASP A 178 -12.27 21.27 11.94
C ASP A 178 -11.14 22.05 12.65
N ARG A 179 -10.60 21.51 13.76
CA ARG A 179 -9.46 22.12 14.48
C ARG A 179 -8.22 22.19 13.60
N ARG A 180 -7.91 21.11 12.86
CA ARG A 180 -6.80 21.11 11.91
C ARG A 180 -6.98 22.21 10.86
N HIS A 181 -8.18 22.35 10.30
CA HIS A 181 -8.48 23.41 9.35
C HIS A 181 -8.23 24.81 9.94
N LEU A 182 -8.72 25.08 11.15
CA LEU A 182 -8.51 26.38 11.82
C LEU A 182 -7.03 26.64 12.15
N LEU A 183 -6.30 25.62 12.61
CA LEU A 183 -4.87 25.74 12.91
C LEU A 183 -4.06 26.07 11.65
N VAL A 184 -4.34 25.39 10.53
CA VAL A 184 -3.63 25.57 9.26
C VAL A 184 -4.00 26.87 8.56
N HIS A 185 -5.29 27.17 8.45
CA HIS A 185 -5.77 28.26 7.58
C HIS A 185 -6.07 29.56 8.33
N ARG A 186 -6.21 29.51 9.66
CA ARG A 186 -6.61 30.66 10.47
C ARG A 186 -5.72 30.89 11.68
N LEU A 187 -4.53 30.27 11.72
CA LEU A 187 -3.57 30.36 12.83
C LEU A 187 -4.23 30.04 14.19
N GLY A 188 -5.21 29.14 14.17
CA GLY A 188 -5.99 28.70 15.32
C GLY A 188 -7.17 29.60 15.68
N ALA A 189 -7.41 30.74 15.02
CA ALA A 189 -8.54 31.61 15.32
C ALA A 189 -9.88 30.94 14.93
N THR A 190 -10.84 30.90 15.85
CA THR A 190 -12.16 30.30 15.60
C THR A 190 -13.10 31.31 14.92
N ASP A 191 -14.03 30.84 14.08
CA ASP A 191 -15.18 31.63 13.58
C ASP A 191 -16.45 31.31 14.35
N TYR A 192 -17.50 32.06 14.02
CA TYR A 192 -18.85 31.81 14.49
C TYR A 192 -19.35 30.40 14.15
N VAL A 193 -19.01 29.88 12.97
CA VAL A 193 -19.48 28.56 12.50
C VAL A 193 -18.93 27.45 13.40
N TYR A 194 -17.62 27.43 13.63
CA TYR A 194 -16.97 26.49 14.55
C TYR A 194 -17.53 26.61 15.98
N ARG A 195 -17.59 27.83 16.50
CA ARG A 195 -18.07 28.10 17.87
C ARG A 195 -19.50 27.63 18.08
N LYS A 196 -20.36 27.83 17.09
CA LYS A 196 -21.74 27.34 17.11
C LYS A 196 -21.81 25.82 16.98
N LYS A 197 -21.04 25.21 16.07
CA LYS A 197 -21.03 23.76 15.82
C LYS A 197 -20.59 22.96 17.06
N HIS A 198 -19.55 23.43 17.75
CA HIS A 198 -18.93 22.75 18.89
C HIS A 198 -19.31 23.36 20.25
N ASN A 199 -20.31 24.25 20.27
CA ASN A 199 -20.80 24.93 21.48
C ASN A 199 -19.68 25.50 22.38
N THR A 200 -18.80 26.30 21.79
CA THR A 200 -17.63 26.85 22.49
C THR A 200 -17.47 28.35 22.28
N ASN A 201 -17.04 29.05 23.33
CA ASN A 201 -16.73 30.48 23.31
C ASN A 201 -15.23 30.76 23.09
N MET A 202 -14.41 29.72 22.89
CA MET A 202 -12.97 29.87 22.68
C MET A 202 -12.70 30.67 21.42
N LYS A 203 -11.91 31.75 21.53
CA LYS A 203 -11.50 32.59 20.39
C LYS A 203 -10.34 31.98 19.59
N LYS A 204 -9.55 31.11 20.23
CA LYS A 204 -8.40 30.45 19.64
C LYS A 204 -8.37 28.98 20.05
N ILE A 205 -8.06 28.10 19.12
CA ILE A 205 -7.79 26.69 19.37
C ILE A 205 -6.42 26.57 20.03
N THR A 206 -6.38 25.80 21.11
CA THR A 206 -5.15 25.23 21.66
C THR A 206 -5.31 23.72 21.71
N ILE A 207 -4.20 23.01 21.53
CA ILE A 207 -4.15 21.56 21.69
C ILE A 207 -3.48 21.28 23.03
N GLU A 208 -4.27 20.81 23.99
CA GLU A 208 -3.77 20.32 25.26
C GLU A 208 -3.17 18.92 25.14
N GLU A 209 -2.34 18.55 26.10
CA GLU A 209 -1.59 17.28 26.06
C GLU A 209 -2.54 16.09 26.04
N ASP A 210 -3.48 16.03 26.98
CA ASP A 210 -4.45 14.94 27.06
C ASP A 210 -5.30 14.83 25.78
N TYR A 211 -5.63 15.97 25.17
CA TYR A 211 -6.35 16.02 23.89
C TYR A 211 -5.51 15.45 22.75
N LEU A 212 -4.21 15.76 22.71
CA LEU A 212 -3.29 15.20 21.71
C LEU A 212 -3.09 13.70 21.90
N LEU A 213 -2.88 13.24 23.13
CA LEU A 213 -2.62 11.84 23.41
C LEU A 213 -3.86 10.98 23.12
N SER A 214 -5.05 11.43 23.54
CA SER A 214 -6.31 10.76 23.21
C SER A 214 -6.61 10.76 21.71
N SER A 215 -6.19 11.79 20.96
CA SER A 215 -6.36 11.79 19.51
C SER A 215 -5.51 10.73 18.83
N PHE A 216 -4.26 10.49 19.27
CA PHE A 216 -3.45 9.38 18.75
C PHE A 216 -4.14 8.02 18.92
N GLU A 217 -4.72 7.77 20.10
CA GLU A 217 -5.42 6.52 20.38
C GLU A 217 -6.67 6.37 19.50
N THR A 218 -7.45 7.44 19.39
CA THR A 218 -8.66 7.47 18.56
C THR A 218 -8.34 7.25 17.08
N LEU A 219 -7.31 7.94 16.55
CA LEU A 219 -6.86 7.82 15.16
C LEU A 219 -6.33 6.41 14.86
N MET A 220 -5.55 5.83 15.78
CA MET A 220 -5.02 4.48 15.63
C MET A 220 -6.15 3.43 15.68
N ALA A 221 -7.10 3.57 16.61
CA ALA A 221 -8.25 2.70 16.72
C ALA A 221 -9.13 2.76 15.46
N PHE A 222 -9.35 3.96 14.93
CA PHE A 222 -10.04 4.16 13.65
C PHE A 222 -9.30 3.46 12.50
N GLY A 223 -7.99 3.70 12.37
CA GLY A 223 -7.17 3.13 11.31
C GLY A 223 -7.19 1.60 11.32
N ASN A 224 -7.06 1.00 12.50
CA ASN A 224 -7.17 -0.46 12.68
C ASN A 224 -8.54 -0.97 12.19
N LYS A 225 -9.64 -0.42 12.72
CA LYS A 225 -11.00 -0.86 12.36
C LYS A 225 -11.27 -0.72 10.86
N LEU A 226 -10.83 0.38 10.25
CA LEU A 226 -11.00 0.60 8.83
C LEU A 226 -10.17 -0.39 8.00
N ASN A 227 -8.89 -0.59 8.36
CA ASN A 227 -8.03 -1.57 7.68
C ASN A 227 -8.61 -2.98 7.80
N ASP A 228 -9.18 -3.36 8.95
CA ASP A 228 -9.81 -4.66 9.16
C ASP A 228 -11.06 -4.82 8.28
N LYS A 229 -11.93 -3.80 8.24
CA LYS A 229 -13.09 -3.78 7.33
C LYS A 229 -12.63 -3.95 5.87
N ILE A 230 -11.70 -3.12 5.40
CA ILE A 230 -11.20 -3.20 4.02
C ILE A 230 -10.58 -4.57 3.73
N SER A 231 -9.76 -5.09 4.65
CA SER A 231 -9.07 -6.37 4.47
C SER A 231 -10.06 -7.54 4.43
N SER A 232 -11.09 -7.52 5.27
CA SER A 232 -12.14 -8.54 5.28
C SER A 232 -12.99 -8.52 4.01
N THR A 233 -13.26 -7.34 3.45
CA THR A 233 -14.10 -7.20 2.24
C THR A 233 -13.32 -7.50 0.96
N TYR A 234 -12.07 -7.06 0.86
CA TYR A 234 -11.36 -7.03 -0.43
C TYR A 234 -10.10 -7.92 -0.47
N THR A 235 -9.53 -8.32 0.66
CA THR A 235 -8.29 -9.13 0.68
C THR A 235 -8.55 -10.64 0.78
N VAL A 236 -9.75 -11.07 1.20
CA VAL A 236 -10.10 -12.50 1.38
C VAL A 236 -10.19 -13.27 0.06
N SER A 237 -10.39 -12.61 -1.08
CA SER A 237 -10.47 -13.26 -2.39
C SER A 237 -9.15 -13.87 -2.87
N SER A 238 -7.99 -13.52 -2.28
CA SER A 238 -6.70 -14.12 -2.67
C SER A 238 -6.43 -15.49 -2.04
N LYS A 239 -7.10 -15.86 -0.95
CA LYS A 239 -6.83 -17.14 -0.26
C LYS A 239 -7.51 -18.35 -0.90
N ARG A 240 -8.62 -18.17 -1.62
CA ARG A 240 -9.30 -19.29 -2.32
C ARG A 240 -8.63 -19.69 -3.63
N GLU A 241 -7.86 -18.80 -4.28
CA GLU A 241 -7.08 -19.13 -5.48
C GLU A 241 -5.67 -19.70 -5.17
N GLN A 242 -5.18 -19.58 -3.93
CA GLN A 242 -3.81 -19.96 -3.58
C GLN A 242 -3.54 -21.46 -3.43
N ASN A 243 -4.56 -22.32 -3.32
CA ASN A 243 -4.34 -23.73 -3.00
C ASN A 243 -4.29 -24.72 -4.18
N GLN A 244 -4.47 -24.30 -5.44
CA GLN A 244 -4.38 -25.24 -6.57
C GLN A 244 -3.44 -24.85 -7.71
N ASP A 245 -2.91 -23.62 -7.77
CA ASP A 245 -2.15 -23.17 -8.96
C ASP A 245 -0.88 -22.37 -8.63
N CYS A 246 -0.19 -22.75 -7.55
CA CYS A 246 1.09 -22.13 -7.18
C CYS A 246 2.24 -22.67 -8.07
N ALA A 247 3.02 -21.76 -8.65
CA ALA A 247 4.26 -22.06 -9.33
C ALA A 247 5.43 -21.35 -8.67
N HIS A 248 6.61 -21.92 -8.88
CA HIS A 248 7.89 -21.51 -8.35
C HIS A 248 8.86 -21.35 -9.52
N LEU A 249 9.61 -20.25 -9.54
CA LEU A 249 10.62 -19.96 -10.56
C LEU A 249 11.87 -19.46 -9.87
N LYS A 250 12.94 -20.25 -9.98
CA LYS A 250 14.28 -19.85 -9.59
C LYS A 250 15.08 -19.52 -10.84
N VAL A 251 15.66 -18.32 -10.91
CA VAL A 251 16.37 -17.84 -12.10
C VAL A 251 17.64 -17.09 -11.74
N SER A 252 18.72 -17.38 -12.46
CA SER A 252 20.00 -16.67 -12.37
C SER A 252 20.21 -15.85 -13.64
N LEU A 253 20.47 -14.56 -13.48
CA LEU A 253 20.52 -13.55 -14.53
C LEU A 253 21.89 -12.86 -14.53
N VAL A 254 22.37 -12.50 -15.72
CA VAL A 254 23.50 -11.59 -15.94
C VAL A 254 23.01 -10.42 -16.79
N PHE A 255 23.28 -9.18 -16.38
CA PHE A 255 22.82 -7.97 -17.04
C PHE A 255 23.86 -7.47 -18.05
N GLU A 256 23.46 -7.38 -19.32
CA GLU A 256 24.30 -6.83 -20.39
C GLU A 256 24.14 -5.29 -20.49
N THR A 257 23.06 -4.75 -19.93
CA THR A 257 22.70 -3.33 -19.99
C THR A 257 22.06 -2.85 -18.68
N ASP A 258 22.24 -1.59 -18.30
CA ASP A 258 21.61 -1.04 -17.10
C ASP A 258 20.07 -0.98 -17.19
N ASN A 259 19.52 -0.83 -18.40
CA ASN A 259 18.07 -0.86 -18.60
C ASN A 259 17.44 -2.19 -18.15
N SER A 260 18.16 -3.30 -18.28
CA SER A 260 17.67 -4.61 -17.86
C SER A 260 17.46 -4.73 -16.34
N LYS A 261 18.22 -3.96 -15.54
CA LYS A 261 18.06 -3.89 -14.07
C LYS A 261 16.66 -3.41 -13.69
N THR A 262 16.01 -2.59 -14.51
CA THR A 262 14.64 -2.12 -14.24
C THR A 262 13.58 -3.24 -14.31
N THR A 263 13.87 -4.35 -14.98
CA THR A 263 12.91 -5.47 -15.10
C THR A 263 12.92 -6.41 -13.89
N VAL A 264 13.92 -6.28 -13.02
CA VAL A 264 14.14 -7.12 -11.83
C VAL A 264 13.98 -6.35 -10.52
N VAL A 265 13.73 -5.03 -10.56
CA VAL A 265 13.45 -4.28 -9.33
C VAL A 265 12.10 -4.67 -8.75
N PRO A 266 11.93 -4.70 -7.42
CA PRO A 266 10.66 -5.05 -6.78
C PRO A 266 9.45 -4.23 -7.26
N GLN A 267 9.69 -3.00 -7.71
CA GLN A 267 8.67 -2.07 -8.21
C GLN A 267 8.27 -2.31 -9.68
N PHE A 268 8.95 -3.23 -10.38
CA PHE A 268 8.62 -3.55 -11.77
C PHE A 268 7.18 -4.05 -11.89
N GLN A 269 6.45 -3.52 -12.87
CA GLN A 269 5.03 -3.77 -13.08
C GLN A 269 4.81 -4.48 -14.41
N PHE A 270 3.90 -5.45 -14.44
CA PHE A 270 3.53 -6.12 -15.69
C PHE A 270 2.07 -6.59 -15.65
N LEU A 271 1.48 -6.79 -16.84
CA LEU A 271 0.10 -7.20 -17.00
C LEU A 271 -0.04 -8.71 -17.15
N VAL A 272 -1.00 -9.30 -16.44
CA VAL A 272 -1.42 -10.70 -16.55
C VAL A 272 -2.94 -10.72 -16.52
N ASP A 273 -3.57 -11.12 -17.62
CA ASP A 273 -5.03 -11.21 -17.75
C ASP A 273 -5.74 -9.91 -17.27
N ASP A 274 -5.28 -8.76 -17.77
CA ASP A 274 -5.76 -7.40 -17.43
C ASP A 274 -5.60 -6.97 -15.95
N LYS A 275 -4.87 -7.75 -15.16
CA LYS A 275 -4.44 -7.41 -13.80
C LYS A 275 -3.00 -6.90 -13.83
N LEU A 276 -2.80 -5.75 -13.20
CA LEU A 276 -1.46 -5.20 -12.97
C LEU A 276 -0.82 -5.92 -11.79
N VAL A 277 0.36 -6.49 -11.99
CA VAL A 277 1.11 -7.26 -10.99
C VAL A 277 2.46 -6.61 -10.74
N PHE A 278 2.86 -6.49 -9.48
CA PHE A 278 4.20 -6.04 -9.12
C PHE A 278 5.12 -7.24 -8.88
N LEU A 279 6.38 -7.10 -9.26
CA LEU A 279 7.38 -8.14 -9.03
C LEU A 279 7.55 -8.45 -7.54
N ARG A 280 7.52 -7.44 -6.66
CA ARG A 280 7.59 -7.63 -5.19
C ARG A 280 6.52 -8.57 -4.64
N ASP A 281 5.39 -8.72 -5.32
CA ASP A 281 4.27 -9.53 -4.84
C ASP A 281 4.54 -11.03 -5.09
N ILE A 282 5.52 -11.36 -5.93
CA ILE A 282 5.94 -12.73 -6.25
C ILE A 282 7.39 -13.03 -5.88
N ILE A 283 8.21 -12.04 -5.45
CA ILE A 283 9.58 -12.29 -5.00
C ILE A 283 9.55 -12.97 -3.62
N GLN A 284 10.22 -14.11 -3.54
CA GLN A 284 10.51 -14.80 -2.27
C GLN A 284 11.91 -14.42 -1.75
N SER A 285 12.92 -14.41 -2.63
CA SER A 285 14.25 -13.90 -2.32
C SER A 285 14.94 -13.30 -3.55
N CYS A 286 15.85 -12.37 -3.31
CA CYS A 286 16.64 -11.68 -4.32
C CYS A 286 18.06 -11.51 -3.76
N SER A 287 19.05 -12.11 -4.42
CA SER A 287 20.46 -12.05 -4.00
C SER A 287 21.34 -11.64 -5.16
N TYR A 288 22.04 -10.53 -4.99
CA TYR A 288 23.08 -10.07 -5.91
C TYR A 288 24.34 -10.89 -5.66
N LEU A 289 24.84 -11.53 -6.71
CA LEU A 289 26.11 -12.26 -6.66
C LEU A 289 27.27 -11.30 -6.96
N ASP A 290 27.05 -10.33 -7.85
CA ASP A 290 27.92 -9.19 -8.13
C ASP A 290 27.09 -8.00 -8.70
N GLU A 291 27.74 -6.95 -9.22
CA GLU A 291 27.07 -5.76 -9.79
C GLU A 291 26.24 -6.04 -11.06
N HIS A 292 26.55 -7.13 -11.76
CA HIS A 292 25.96 -7.53 -13.02
C HIS A 292 25.18 -8.83 -12.95
N SER A 293 25.22 -9.57 -11.83
CA SER A 293 24.57 -10.86 -11.71
C SER A 293 23.63 -10.96 -10.51
N LEU A 294 22.47 -11.58 -10.75
CA LEU A 294 21.37 -11.66 -9.80
C LEU A 294 20.73 -13.04 -9.80
N GLU A 295 20.46 -13.55 -8.60
CA GLU A 295 19.62 -14.73 -8.40
C GLU A 295 18.26 -14.30 -7.82
N LEU A 296 17.19 -14.67 -8.53
CA LEU A 296 15.81 -14.40 -8.14
C LEU A 296 15.10 -15.72 -7.85
N ASP A 297 14.43 -15.74 -6.69
CA ASP A 297 13.50 -16.80 -6.33
C ASP A 297 12.08 -16.25 -6.25
N LEU A 298 11.17 -16.79 -7.06
CA LEU A 298 9.82 -16.28 -7.24
C LEU A 298 8.78 -17.36 -6.94
N LYS A 299 7.71 -16.98 -6.23
CA LYS A 299 6.59 -17.85 -5.90
C LYS A 299 5.26 -17.11 -6.07
N GLY A 300 4.32 -17.69 -6.80
CA GLY A 300 3.03 -17.05 -7.05
C GLY A 300 2.11 -17.89 -7.92
N ALA A 301 1.03 -17.29 -8.42
CA ALA A 301 0.12 -17.95 -9.34
C ALA A 301 0.84 -18.36 -10.64
N SER A 302 0.55 -19.55 -11.15
CA SER A 302 1.21 -20.14 -12.32
C SER A 302 1.12 -19.26 -13.57
N ALA A 303 0.00 -18.59 -13.79
CA ALA A 303 -0.17 -17.62 -14.88
C ALA A 303 0.80 -16.45 -14.76
N ILE A 304 0.94 -15.88 -13.55
CA ILE A 304 1.80 -14.74 -13.25
C ILE A 304 3.28 -15.09 -13.43
N ILE A 305 3.72 -16.20 -12.82
CA ILE A 305 5.13 -16.64 -12.91
C ILE A 305 5.51 -16.92 -14.37
N ARG A 306 4.62 -17.54 -15.15
CA ARG A 306 4.85 -17.78 -16.58
C ARG A 306 4.85 -16.49 -17.40
N ALA A 307 4.02 -15.51 -17.05
CA ALA A 307 4.03 -14.21 -17.71
C ALA A 307 5.36 -13.49 -17.46
N TYR A 308 5.83 -13.44 -16.21
CA TYR A 308 7.13 -12.85 -15.90
C TYR A 308 8.30 -13.58 -16.56
N LYS A 309 8.28 -14.93 -16.56
CA LYS A 309 9.26 -15.74 -17.31
C LYS A 309 9.31 -15.40 -18.80
N ARG A 310 8.16 -15.07 -19.43
CA ARG A 310 8.12 -14.63 -20.84
C ARG A 310 8.76 -13.25 -21.02
N ILE A 311 8.60 -12.34 -20.06
CA ILE A 311 9.25 -11.02 -20.06
C ILE A 311 10.77 -11.20 -20.01
N LEU A 312 11.29 -12.00 -19.08
CA LEU A 312 12.72 -12.30 -18.99
C LEU A 312 13.27 -12.90 -20.30
N LYS A 313 12.56 -13.86 -20.89
CA LYS A 313 12.95 -14.43 -22.19
C LYS A 313 12.92 -13.41 -23.34
N LYS A 314 12.00 -12.44 -23.31
CA LYS A 314 11.92 -11.38 -24.33
C LYS A 314 13.10 -10.43 -24.19
N SER A 315 13.47 -10.05 -22.98
CA SER A 315 14.68 -9.26 -22.71
C SER A 315 15.96 -10.01 -23.10
N GLN A 316 16.02 -11.32 -22.85
CA GLN A 316 17.13 -12.15 -23.33
C GLN A 316 17.26 -12.13 -24.86
N LYS A 317 16.14 -12.28 -25.59
CA LYS A 317 16.15 -12.21 -27.07
C LYS A 317 16.59 -10.86 -27.62
N LYS A 318 16.41 -9.78 -26.85
CA LYS A 318 16.88 -8.45 -27.21
C LYS A 318 18.36 -8.22 -26.87
N GLY A 319 19.02 -9.15 -26.19
CA GLY A 319 20.38 -8.97 -25.68
C GLY A 319 20.48 -8.03 -24.48
N GLU A 320 19.37 -7.76 -23.77
CA GLU A 320 19.39 -6.87 -22.59
C GLU A 320 19.96 -7.58 -21.35
N LEU A 321 19.75 -8.89 -21.26
CA LEU A 321 20.20 -9.77 -20.18
C LEU A 321 20.46 -11.20 -20.68
N THR A 322 21.18 -11.99 -19.91
CA THR A 322 21.44 -13.41 -20.16
C THR A 322 20.87 -14.25 -19.02
N ILE A 323 20.01 -15.23 -19.35
CA ILE A 323 19.49 -16.18 -18.36
C ILE A 323 20.48 -17.35 -18.26
N VAL A 324 21.24 -17.41 -17.17
CA VAL A 324 22.27 -18.44 -16.93
C VAL A 324 21.63 -19.76 -16.51
N ALA A 325 20.66 -19.69 -15.60
CA ALA A 325 19.93 -20.85 -15.10
C ALA A 325 18.45 -20.49 -14.88
N SER A 326 17.54 -21.44 -15.13
CA SER A 326 16.11 -21.26 -14.87
C SER A 326 15.47 -22.59 -14.49
N GLU A 327 14.99 -22.70 -13.27
CA GLU A 327 14.20 -23.82 -12.79
C GLU A 327 12.74 -23.37 -12.57
N PHE A 328 11.79 -24.00 -13.26
CA PHE A 328 10.36 -23.72 -13.06
C PHE A 328 9.66 -24.97 -12.54
N ARG A 329 9.01 -24.86 -11.38
CA ARG A 329 8.17 -25.90 -10.80
C ARG A 329 6.75 -25.37 -10.70
N GLY A 330 5.82 -25.98 -11.42
CA GLY A 330 4.41 -25.58 -11.35
C GLY A 330 3.55 -26.59 -12.09
N PRO A 331 2.22 -26.53 -11.92
CA PRO A 331 1.31 -27.44 -12.60
C PRO A 331 1.61 -27.38 -14.11
N SER A 332 1.87 -28.53 -14.72
CA SER A 332 2.04 -28.61 -16.17
C SER A 332 0.73 -28.15 -16.80
N LYS A 333 0.77 -27.22 -17.77
CA LYS A 333 -0.41 -26.98 -18.60
C LYS A 333 -0.69 -28.30 -19.31
N VAL A 334 -1.71 -29.03 -18.87
CA VAL A 334 -2.32 -30.06 -19.69
C VAL A 334 -2.74 -29.33 -20.96
N LYS A 335 -2.11 -29.66 -22.08
CA LYS A 335 -2.47 -29.02 -23.35
C LYS A 335 -3.96 -29.30 -23.55
N PRO A 336 -4.77 -28.27 -23.87
CA PRO A 336 -6.18 -28.49 -24.18
C PRO A 336 -6.24 -29.56 -25.26
N CYS A 337 -7.02 -30.61 -24.98
CA CYS A 337 -7.20 -31.72 -25.89
C CYS A 337 -7.82 -31.17 -27.18
N SER A 338 -7.12 -31.26 -28.31
CA SER A 338 -7.62 -30.83 -29.62
C SER A 338 -8.57 -31.83 -30.25
N LEU A 339 -8.82 -32.96 -29.57
CA LEU A 339 -9.71 -34.01 -30.02
C LEU A 339 -11.17 -33.59 -29.79
N SER A 340 -12.02 -33.95 -30.74
CA SER A 340 -13.47 -33.82 -30.63
C SER A 340 -14.05 -34.75 -29.55
N ASN A 341 -15.24 -34.45 -29.04
CA ASN A 341 -15.91 -35.27 -28.02
C ASN A 341 -16.04 -36.74 -28.44
N LYS A 342 -16.31 -37.01 -29.72
CA LYS A 342 -16.41 -38.38 -30.25
C LYS A 342 -15.08 -39.13 -30.18
N GLU A 343 -13.97 -38.46 -30.46
CA GLU A 343 -12.62 -39.05 -30.38
C GLU A 343 -12.21 -39.29 -28.92
N VAL A 344 -12.62 -38.39 -28.01
CA VAL A 344 -12.43 -38.57 -26.56
C VAL A 344 -13.22 -39.77 -26.06
N GLU A 345 -14.50 -39.92 -26.44
CA GLU A 345 -15.32 -41.10 -26.10
C GLU A 345 -14.71 -42.40 -26.61
N GLN A 346 -14.16 -42.41 -27.84
CA GLN A 346 -13.46 -43.57 -28.38
C GLN A 346 -12.20 -43.95 -27.59
N ILE A 347 -11.46 -42.94 -27.10
CA ILE A 347 -10.31 -43.14 -26.22
C ILE A 347 -10.76 -43.73 -24.88
N ILE A 348 -11.82 -43.20 -24.28
CA ILE A 348 -12.36 -43.69 -23.00
C ILE A 348 -12.86 -45.12 -23.13
N ALA A 349 -13.62 -45.43 -24.18
CA ALA A 349 -14.11 -46.78 -24.46
C ALA A 349 -12.99 -47.80 -24.70
N SER A 350 -11.80 -47.33 -25.08
CA SER A 350 -10.60 -48.16 -25.29
C SER A 350 -9.77 -48.37 -24.02
N LEU A 351 -10.13 -47.75 -22.89
CA LEU A 351 -9.41 -47.91 -21.64
C LEU A 351 -9.73 -49.27 -20.99
N PRO A 352 -8.72 -50.01 -20.50
CA PRO A 352 -8.96 -51.18 -19.66
C PRO A 352 -9.55 -50.77 -18.30
N PRO A 353 -10.18 -51.70 -17.57
CA PRO A 353 -10.61 -51.44 -16.20
C PRO A 353 -9.42 -51.03 -15.32
N LYS A 354 -9.65 -50.10 -14.39
CA LYS A 354 -8.62 -49.65 -13.43
C LYS A 354 -8.20 -50.83 -12.53
N PRO A 355 -6.92 -50.90 -12.11
CA PRO A 355 -5.83 -49.95 -12.35
C PRO A 355 -5.19 -50.09 -13.73
N TRP A 356 -4.83 -48.96 -14.34
CA TRP A 356 -4.26 -48.96 -15.69
C TRP A 356 -2.78 -49.38 -15.69
N PRO A 357 -2.35 -50.18 -16.69
CA PRO A 357 -0.94 -50.50 -16.86
C PRO A 357 -0.11 -49.26 -17.20
N LYS A 358 1.17 -49.26 -16.82
CA LYS A 358 2.12 -48.22 -17.23
C LYS A 358 2.09 -48.09 -18.75
N ASP A 359 2.05 -46.86 -19.25
CA ASP A 359 2.00 -46.52 -20.68
C ASP A 359 0.70 -46.86 -21.44
N VAL A 360 -0.44 -47.04 -20.76
CA VAL A 360 -1.75 -47.27 -21.42
C VAL A 360 -2.06 -46.25 -22.53
N HIS A 361 -1.70 -44.98 -22.32
CA HIS A 361 -1.89 -43.90 -23.29
C HIS A 361 -1.07 -44.10 -24.57
N LYS A 362 0.09 -44.77 -24.51
CA LYS A 362 0.91 -45.07 -25.70
C LYS A 362 0.28 -46.18 -26.54
N VAL A 363 -0.29 -47.19 -25.88
CA VAL A 363 -0.95 -48.31 -26.54
C VAL A 363 -2.22 -47.82 -27.25
N ILE A 364 -3.04 -47.03 -26.57
CA ILE A 364 -4.26 -46.46 -27.14
C ILE A 364 -3.93 -45.48 -28.28
N ALA A 365 -2.90 -44.64 -28.11
CA ALA A 365 -2.44 -43.75 -29.17
C ALA A 365 -2.00 -44.53 -30.44
N ALA A 366 -1.25 -45.62 -30.28
CA ALA A 366 -0.84 -46.46 -31.39
C ALA A 366 -2.04 -47.17 -32.05
N LYS A 367 -3.02 -47.61 -31.26
CA LYS A 367 -4.22 -48.33 -31.74
C LYS A 367 -5.17 -47.41 -32.51
N LEU A 368 -5.37 -46.18 -32.04
CA LEU A 368 -6.34 -45.24 -32.61
C LEU A 368 -5.72 -44.21 -33.57
N GLY A 369 -4.39 -44.23 -33.74
CA GLY A 369 -3.68 -43.33 -34.66
C GLY A 369 -3.51 -41.88 -34.14
N PHE A 370 -3.73 -41.65 -32.84
CA PHE A 370 -3.60 -40.31 -32.22
C PHE A 370 -2.18 -40.03 -31.74
N LYS A 371 -1.84 -38.76 -31.50
CA LYS A 371 -0.57 -38.43 -30.85
C LYS A 371 -0.62 -38.83 -29.37
N LYS A 372 0.48 -39.40 -28.86
CA LYS A 372 0.62 -39.82 -27.45
C LYS A 372 0.19 -38.73 -26.45
N GLY A 373 0.51 -37.46 -26.75
CA GLY A 373 0.15 -36.33 -25.91
C GLY A 373 -1.35 -35.98 -25.91
N GLU A 374 -2.06 -36.21 -27.02
CA GLU A 374 -3.50 -35.96 -27.13
C GLU A 374 -4.29 -37.00 -26.33
N VAL A 375 -3.90 -38.28 -26.45
CA VAL A 375 -4.49 -39.37 -25.66
C VAL A 375 -4.21 -39.20 -24.16
N TYR A 376 -2.99 -38.81 -23.80
CA TYR A 376 -2.66 -38.53 -22.39
C TYR A 376 -3.51 -37.39 -21.81
N SER A 377 -3.67 -36.28 -22.55
CA SER A 377 -4.55 -35.17 -22.16
C SER A 377 -6.01 -35.62 -22.01
N ALA A 378 -6.54 -36.41 -22.95
CA ALA A 378 -7.93 -36.89 -22.92
C ALA A 378 -8.22 -37.79 -21.72
N ILE A 379 -7.30 -38.71 -21.39
CA ILE A 379 -7.42 -39.59 -20.23
C ILE A 379 -7.39 -38.78 -18.92
N HIS A 380 -6.48 -37.80 -18.81
CA HIS A 380 -6.38 -36.98 -17.59
C HIS A 380 -7.56 -36.03 -17.39
N GLN A 381 -8.14 -35.49 -18.46
CA GLN A 381 -9.31 -34.62 -18.36
C GLN A 381 -10.55 -35.37 -17.87
N THR A 382 -10.71 -36.63 -18.25
CA THR A 382 -11.88 -37.46 -17.90
C THR A 382 -11.73 -38.13 -16.53
N SER A 383 -10.49 -38.45 -16.13
CA SER A 383 -10.19 -38.98 -14.80
C SER A 383 -10.55 -38.01 -13.66
N GLY A 384 -10.46 -36.70 -13.89
CA GLY A 384 -10.75 -35.68 -12.87
C GLY A 384 -12.24 -35.38 -12.67
N VAL A 385 -13.13 -35.88 -13.55
CA VAL A 385 -14.58 -35.63 -13.47
C VAL A 385 -15.30 -36.73 -12.69
N ALA A 386 -14.78 -37.97 -12.70
CA ALA A 386 -15.43 -39.13 -12.10
C ALA A 386 -15.15 -39.35 -10.59
N GLU A 387 -14.29 -38.54 -9.97
CA GLU A 387 -14.01 -38.56 -8.52
C GLU A 387 -14.73 -37.42 -7.76
N SER A 388 -15.57 -36.65 -8.46
CA SER A 388 -16.32 -35.50 -7.94
C SER A 388 -17.85 -35.66 -7.98
N GLU A 389 -18.33 -36.85 -8.36
CA GLU A 389 -19.70 -37.34 -8.14
C GLU A 389 -19.66 -38.43 -7.06
#